data_AF-A0A4U5N1R6-F1
#
_entry.id   AF-A0A4U5N1R6-F1
#
_cell.length_a   1.000
_cell.length_b   1.000
_cell.length_c   1.000
_cell.angle_alpha   90.00
_cell.angle_beta   90.00
_cell.angle_gamma   90.00
#
_symmetry.space_group_name_H-M   'P 1'
#
loop_
_entity.id
_entity.type
_entity.pdbx_description
1 polymer ?
#
loop_
_entity_poly.entity_id
_entity_poly.type
_entity_poly.pdbx_seq_one_letter_code
_entity_poly.pdbx_strand_id
1 'polypeptide(L)'
;MKPSGMLKKFKLLQTFSFDSDRKRMSVIVRDVSVPNCPTVEVYCKGADSSILCILSRDFKESPRGQDVMYTAQQKLLITLLWV
;
A
#
# COMPACT_ATOMS: atom_id res chain seq x y z
N MET A 1 -4.46 15.36 2.82
CA MET A 1 -3.60 15.75 1.68
C MET A 1 -4.52 16.17 0.54
N LYS A 2 -4.54 17.45 0.16
CA LYS A 2 -5.30 17.88 -1.03
C LYS A 2 -4.54 17.43 -2.28
N PRO A 3 -5.19 16.86 -3.31
CA PRO A 3 -4.51 16.54 -4.57
C PRO A 3 -3.99 17.84 -5.18
N SER A 4 -2.72 17.86 -5.62
CA SER A 4 -2.11 19.07 -6.19
C SER A 4 -2.61 19.41 -7.60
N GLY A 5 -3.41 18.52 -8.22
CA GLY A 5 -3.83 18.63 -9.61
C GLY A 5 -2.72 18.29 -10.63
N MET A 6 -1.50 17.99 -10.18
CA MET A 6 -0.40 17.63 -11.05
C MET A 6 -0.59 16.23 -11.65
N LEU A 7 -0.57 16.14 -12.97
CA LEU A 7 -0.63 14.87 -13.69
C LEU A 7 0.70 14.15 -13.60
N LYS A 8 0.68 12.89 -13.15
CA LYS A 8 1.82 11.98 -13.22
C LYS A 8 1.55 10.89 -14.25
N LYS A 9 2.56 10.57 -15.07
CA LYS A 9 2.51 9.49 -16.04
C LYS A 9 3.36 8.34 -15.55
N PHE A 10 2.79 7.15 -15.55
CA PHE A 10 3.46 5.93 -15.13
C PHE A 10 3.53 4.94 -16.28
N LYS A 11 4.62 4.16 -16.33
CA LYS A 11 4.72 2.96 -17.16
C LYS A 11 4.48 1.74 -16.28
N LEU A 12 3.43 0.98 -16.57
CA LEU A 12 3.18 -0.30 -15.91
C LEU A 12 4.26 -1.30 -16.33
N LEU A 13 4.97 -1.88 -15.37
CA LEU A 13 6.01 -2.89 -15.61
C LEU A 13 5.47 -4.29 -15.38
N GLN A 14 4.73 -4.49 -14.27
CA GLN A 14 4.18 -5.80 -13.92
C GLN A 14 2.90 -5.67 -13.10
N THR A 15 1.95 -6.57 -13.36
CA THR A 15 0.75 -6.75 -12.54
C THR A 15 0.79 -8.10 -11.85
N PHE A 16 0.56 -8.09 -10.53
CA PHE A 16 0.26 -9.28 -9.76
C PHE A 16 -1.22 -9.21 -9.38
N SER A 17 -2.02 -9.97 -10.10
CA SER A 17 -3.46 -10.04 -9.90
C SER A 17 -3.81 -10.45 -8.47
N PHE A 18 -5.05 -10.13 -8.09
CA PHE A 18 -5.61 -10.63 -6.84
C PHE A 18 -5.64 -12.16 -6.86
N ASP A 19 -5.29 -12.74 -5.72
CA ASP A 19 -5.25 -14.17 -5.48
C ASP A 19 -5.85 -14.41 -4.08
N SER A 20 -6.75 -15.39 -3.97
CA SER A 20 -7.51 -15.66 -2.74
C SER A 20 -6.63 -16.12 -1.58
N ASP A 21 -5.49 -16.77 -1.88
CA ASP A 21 -4.53 -17.23 -0.89
C ASP A 21 -3.70 -16.06 -0.39
N ARG A 22 -3.26 -15.21 -1.32
CA ARG A 22 -2.45 -14.01 -0.98
C ARG A 22 -3.27 -12.86 -0.39
N LYS A 23 -4.58 -12.80 -0.67
CA LYS A 23 -5.55 -11.76 -0.28
C LYS A 23 -5.10 -10.34 -0.58
N ARG A 24 -4.25 -10.17 -1.60
CA ARG A 24 -3.73 -8.87 -2.05
C ARG A 24 -3.39 -8.89 -3.54
N MET A 25 -3.46 -7.73 -4.16
CA MET A 25 -2.97 -7.45 -5.51
C MET A 25 -1.87 -6.38 -5.45
N SER A 26 -0.97 -6.40 -6.43
CA SER A 26 0.09 -5.40 -6.51
C SER A 26 0.47 -5.08 -7.95
N VAL A 27 0.97 -3.87 -8.17
CA VAL A 27 1.52 -3.44 -9.45
C VAL A 27 2.91 -2.85 -9.23
N ILE A 28 3.82 -3.14 -10.16
CA ILE A 28 5.11 -2.48 -10.26
C ILE A 28 4.99 -1.47 -11.39
N VAL A 29 5.27 -0.21 -11.08
CA VAL A 29 5.25 0.89 -12.04
C VAL A 29 6.59 1.61 -12.06
N ARG A 30 6.91 2.22 -13.19
CA ARG A 30 7.97 3.21 -13.31
C ARG A 30 7.33 4.58 -13.42
N ASP A 31 7.65 5.48 -12.49
CA ASP A 31 7.30 6.89 -12.64
C ASP A 31 8.15 7.46 -13.78
N VAL A 32 7.49 7.99 -14.81
CA VAL A 32 8.12 8.62 -15.96
C VAL A 32 7.72 10.09 -16.07
N SER A 33 7.16 10.67 -15.01
CA SER A 33 6.76 12.08 -14.99
C SER A 33 7.95 13.04 -14.94
N VAL A 34 9.09 12.60 -14.36
CA VAL A 34 10.32 13.40 -14.28
C VAL A 34 11.36 12.84 -15.25
N PRO A 35 11.72 13.59 -16.32
CA PRO A 35 12.80 13.19 -17.22
C PRO A 35 14.10 12.98 -16.44
N ASN A 36 14.85 11.93 -16.77
CA ASN A 36 16.15 11.56 -16.18
C ASN A 36 16.15 11.09 -14.71
N CYS A 37 14.99 10.95 -14.06
CA CYS A 37 14.89 10.37 -12.72
C CYS A 37 13.76 9.34 -12.62
N PRO A 38 13.81 8.23 -13.39
CA PRO A 38 12.78 7.22 -13.31
C PRO A 38 12.87 6.45 -11.99
N THR A 39 11.85 6.56 -11.14
CA THR A 39 11.72 5.74 -9.93
C THR A 39 10.87 4.51 -10.22
N VAL A 40 11.23 3.38 -9.62
CA VAL A 40 10.39 2.16 -9.65
C VAL A 40 9.66 2.07 -8.33
N GLU A 41 8.34 1.97 -8.39
CA GLU A 41 7.46 1.96 -7.24
C GLU A 41 6.56 0.72 -7.27
N VAL A 42 6.28 0.17 -6.09
CA VAL A 42 5.34 -0.94 -5.94
C VAL A 42 4.11 -0.44 -5.18
N TYR A 43 2.95 -0.59 -5.78
CA TYR A 43 1.67 -0.32 -5.14
C TYR A 43 1.00 -1.64 -4.79
N CYS A 44 0.61 -1.80 -3.51
CA CYS A 44 -0.06 -2.99 -3.00
C CYS A 44 -1.39 -2.61 -2.35
N LYS A 45 -2.44 -3.39 -2.62
CA LYS A 45 -3.74 -3.30 -1.94
C LYS A 45 -4.22 -4.70 -1.58
N GLY A 46 -4.75 -4.89 -0.38
CA GLY A 46 -5.24 -6.18 0.07
C GLY A 46 -5.85 -6.11 1.47
N ALA A 47 -6.15 -7.27 2.03
CA ALA A 47 -6.60 -7.41 3.41
C ALA A 47 -5.51 -6.95 4.39
N ASP A 48 -5.91 -6.34 5.50
CA ASP A 48 -5.01 -5.81 6.52
C ASP A 48 -4.01 -6.86 7.00
N SER A 49 -4.49 -8.07 7.32
CA SER A 49 -3.65 -9.19 7.75
C SER A 49 -2.58 -9.59 6.71
N SER A 50 -2.79 -9.32 5.43
CA SER A 50 -1.84 -9.65 4.36
C SER A 50 -0.91 -8.49 4.01
N ILE A 51 -1.33 -7.24 4.22
CA ILE A 51 -0.52 -6.04 3.97
C ILE A 51 0.37 -5.70 5.16
N LEU A 52 -0.18 -5.70 6.38
CA LEU A 52 0.55 -5.28 7.58
C LEU A 52 1.75 -6.21 7.87
N CYS A 53 1.65 -7.50 7.50
CA CYS A 53 2.75 -8.45 7.65
C CYS A 53 3.99 -8.08 6.81
N ILE A 54 3.82 -7.51 5.62
CA ILE A 54 4.90 -7.24 4.67
C ILE A 54 5.48 -5.82 4.74
N LEU A 55 5.00 -4.98 5.67
CA LEU A 55 5.59 -3.68 5.94
C LEU A 55 6.98 -3.84 6.59
N SER A 56 7.90 -2.91 6.28
CA SER A 56 9.24 -2.92 6.87
C SER A 56 9.20 -2.75 8.38
N ARG A 57 10.22 -3.27 9.07
CA ARG A 57 10.37 -3.11 10.53
C ARG A 57 10.49 -1.63 10.90
N ASP A 58 11.35 -0.91 10.21
CA ASP A 58 11.57 0.53 10.42
C ASP A 58 10.27 1.34 10.33
N PHE A 59 9.39 1.01 9.38
CA PHE A 59 8.10 1.67 9.29
C PHE A 59 7.23 1.32 10.50
N LYS A 60 7.11 0.03 10.86
CA LYS A 60 6.30 -0.43 12.01
C LYS A 60 6.76 0.17 13.33
N GLU A 61 8.06 0.40 13.49
CA GLU A 61 8.67 0.97 14.69
C GLU A 61 8.60 2.50 14.71
N SER A 62 8.38 3.15 13.57
CA SER A 62 8.18 4.60 13.51
C SER A 62 6.86 5.02 14.19
N PRO A 63 6.79 6.22 14.81
CA PRO A 63 5.56 6.72 15.45
C PRO A 63 4.35 6.70 14.51
N ARG A 64 4.56 7.14 13.26
CA ARG A 64 3.53 7.12 12.21
C ARG A 64 3.07 5.70 11.87
N GLY A 65 3.99 4.74 11.82
CA GLY A 65 3.64 3.36 11.54
C GLY A 65 2.84 2.74 12.66
N GLN A 66 3.19 3.00 13.92
CA GLN A 66 2.43 2.55 15.08
C GLN A 66 0.98 3.06 15.05
N ASP A 67 0.76 4.34 14.74
CA ASP A 67 -0.59 4.93 14.60
C ASP A 67 -1.41 4.24 13.50
N VAL A 68 -0.78 4.00 12.34
CA VAL A 68 -1.42 3.31 11.21
C VAL A 68 -1.77 1.87 11.58
N MET A 69 -0.85 1.14 12.22
CA MET A 69 -1.05 -0.24 12.67
C MET A 69 -2.19 -0.33 13.68
N TYR A 70 -2.20 0.56 14.68
CA TYR A 70 -3.24 0.63 15.70
C TYR A 70 -4.62 0.88 15.07
N THR A 71 -4.71 1.86 14.17
CA THR A 71 -5.97 2.20 13.47
C THR A 71 -6.48 1.04 12.63
N ALA A 72 -5.57 0.35 11.91
CA ALA A 72 -5.95 -0.82 11.10
C ALA A 72 -6.44 -1.98 11.98
N GLN A 73 -5.79 -2.24 13.11
CA GLN A 73 -6.20 -3.29 14.05
C GLN A 73 -7.53 -2.97 14.76
N GLN A 74 -7.78 -1.71 15.13
CA GLN A 74 -9.04 -1.31 15.77
C GLN A 74 -10.25 -1.40 14.84
N LYS A 75 -10.09 -1.08 13.56
CA LYS A 75 -11.18 -1.25 12.58
C LYS A 75 -11.57 -2.71 12.40
N LEU A 76 -10.60 -3.62 12.46
CA LEU A 76 -10.82 -5.06 12.46
C LEU A 76 -11.67 -5.52 13.66
N LEU A 77 -11.43 -4.96 14.85
CA LEU A 77 -12.20 -5.26 16.07
C LEU A 77 -13.64 -4.73 16.00
N ILE A 78 -13.85 -3.53 15.45
CA ILE A 78 -15.20 -2.98 15.31
C ILE A 78 -16.02 -3.76 14.27
N THR A 79 -15.42 -4.25 13.19
CA THR A 79 -16.16 -5.07 12.21
C THR A 79 -16.50 -6.47 12.72
N LEU A 80 -15.71 -7.03 13.64
CA LEU A 80 -15.97 -8.36 14.24
C LEU A 80 -16.91 -8.34 15.45
N LEU A 81 -17.24 -7.17 16.00
CA LEU A 81 -18.23 -7.00 17.09
C LEU A 81 -19.67 -6.76 16.57
N TRP A 82 -19.85 -6.71 15.25
CA TRP A 82 -21.16 -6.60 14.57
C TRP A 82 -21.43 -7.78 13.64
N VAL A 83 -20.99 -8.98 14.04
CA VAL A 83 -21.44 -10.28 13.48
C VAL A 83 -21.94 -11.14 14.63
#